data_AF-A0A6P0IUI7-F1
#
_entry.id   AF-A0A6P0IUI7-F1
#
_cell.length_a   1.000
_cell.length_b   1.000
_cell.length_c   1.000
_cell.angle_alpha   90.00
_cell.angle_beta   90.00
_cell.angle_gamma   90.00
#
_symmetry.space_group_name_H-M   'P 1'
#
loop_
_entity.id
_entity.type
_entity.pdbx_description
1 polymer ?
#
loop_
_entity_poly.entity_id
_entity_poly.type
_entity_poly.pdbx_seq_one_letter_code
_entity_poly.pdbx_strand_id
1 'polypeptide(L)' 'MKGVHIGENSVVGLGSVVRQSVPPGVVVIGNPQQIVKHFKPVNTDQLVLSGQ' A
#
# COMPACT_ATOMS: atom_id res chain seq x y z
N MET A 1 14.40 -10.69 13.98
CA MET A 1 14.49 -9.84 12.77
C MET A 1 14.05 -8.43 13.18
N LYS A 2 14.96 -7.45 13.16
CA LYS A 2 14.65 -6.04 13.51
C LYS A 2 14.91 -5.23 12.24
N GLY A 3 13.94 -4.41 11.78
CA GLY A 3 14.18 -3.47 10.67
C GLY A 3 13.27 -3.57 9.44
N VAL A 4 12.08 -4.19 9.53
CA VAL A 4 11.07 -4.12 8.47
C VAL A 4 9.92 -3.25 8.93
N HIS A 5 9.63 -2.20 8.17
CA HIS A 5 8.53 -1.27 8.43
C HIS A 5 7.43 -1.45 7.39
N ILE A 6 6.18 -1.45 7.85
CA ILE A 6 5.03 -1.37 6.98
C ILE A 6 4.60 0.09 6.94
N GLY A 7 4.64 0.69 5.75
CA GLY A 7 4.19 2.05 5.54
C GLY A 7 2.70 2.20 5.84
N GLU A 8 2.30 3.42 6.21
CA GLU A 8 0.93 3.75 6.52
C GLU A 8 -0.02 3.49 5.34
N ASN A 9 -1.26 3.11 5.62
CA ASN A 9 -2.29 2.84 4.61
C ASN A 9 -1.91 1.74 3.61
N SER A 10 -0.98 0.85 3.97
CA SER A 10 -0.63 -0.32 3.17
C SER A 10 -1.39 -1.56 3.62
N VAL A 11 -1.64 -2.47 2.68
CA VAL A 11 -2.39 -3.71 2.90
C VAL A 11 -1.47 -4.90 2.63
N VAL A 12 -1.43 -5.85 3.56
CA VAL A 12 -0.68 -7.10 3.44
C VAL A 12 -1.65 -8.26 3.26
N GLY A 13 -1.53 -8.99 2.16
CA GLY A 13 -2.37 -10.15 1.87
C GLY A 13 -2.07 -11.34 2.79
N LEU A 14 -3.07 -12.20 2.99
CA LEU A 14 -2.93 -13.45 3.74
C LEU A 14 -1.82 -14.33 3.16
N GLY A 15 -1.05 -14.99 4.03
CA GLY A 15 0.04 -15.89 3.62
C GLY A 15 1.28 -15.19 3.06
N SER A 16 1.35 -13.85 3.15
CA SER A 16 2.52 -13.10 2.68
C SER A 16 3.69 -13.19 3.66
N VAL A 17 4.90 -13.30 3.13
CA VAL A 17 6.13 -13.22 3.93
C VAL A 17 6.88 -11.95 3.55
N VAL A 18 6.83 -11.00 4.48
CA VAL A 18 7.41 -9.67 4.34
C VAL A 18 8.89 -9.71 4.69
N ARG A 19 9.75 -9.64 3.67
CA ARG A 19 11.22 -9.72 3.82
C ARG A 19 11.92 -8.35 3.76
N GLN A 20 11.24 -7.33 3.26
CA GLN A 20 11.76 -5.97 3.07
C GLN A 20 10.69 -4.93 3.47
N SER A 21 11.08 -3.71 3.80
CA SER A 21 10.12 -2.64 4.16
C SER A 21 9.14 -2.37 3.03
N VAL A 22 7.88 -2.16 3.40
CA VAL A 22 6.77 -1.89 2.49
C VAL A 22 6.53 -0.39 2.46
N PRO A 23 6.54 0.26 1.26
CA PRO A 23 6.20 1.68 1.13
C PRO A 23 4.79 1.99 1.69
N PRO A 24 4.48 3.24 2.02
CA PRO A 24 3.12 3.64 2.36
C PRO A 24 2.19 3.58 1.14
N GLY A 25 0.91 3.29 1.38
CA GLY A 25 -0.12 3.33 0.35
C GLY A 25 0.00 2.25 -0.72
N VAL A 26 0.48 1.05 -0.41
CA VAL A 26 0.58 -0.06 -1.38
C VAL A 26 -0.10 -1.34 -0.88
N VAL A 27 -0.41 -2.24 -1.81
CA VAL A 27 -0.88 -3.60 -1.51
C VAL A 27 0.23 -4.58 -1.86
N VAL A 28 0.62 -5.42 -0.90
CA VAL A 28 1.60 -6.50 -1.11
C VAL A 28 0.98 -7.86 -0.87
N ILE A 29 1.37 -8.85 -1.69
CA ILE A 29 0.96 -10.25 -1.53
C ILE A 29 2.12 -11.22 -1.78
N GLY A 30 2.03 -12.44 -1.25
CA GLY A 30 2.89 -13.55 -1.62
C GLY A 30 4.14 -13.74 -0.77
N ASN A 31 4.88 -14.81 -1.06
CA ASN A 31 6.10 -15.19 -0.37
C ASN A 31 7.21 -15.51 -1.39
N PRO A 32 8.22 -14.63 -1.57
CA PRO A 32 8.33 -13.29 -1.00
C PRO A 32 7.21 -12.35 -1.46
N GLN A 33 6.93 -11.33 -0.65
CA GLN A 33 5.99 -10.27 -0.98
C GLN A 33 6.30 -9.62 -2.35
N GLN A 34 5.25 -9.25 -3.07
CA GLN A 34 5.30 -8.47 -4.31
C GLN A 34 4.27 -7.34 -4.21
N ILE A 35 4.61 -6.14 -4.67
CA ILE A 35 3.66 -5.02 -4.75
C ILE A 35 2.73 -5.27 -5.94
N VAL A 36 1.43 -5.32 -5.70
CA VAL A 36 0.41 -5.57 -6.72
C VAL A 36 -0.47 -4.36 -7.01
N LYS A 37 -0.47 -3.35 -6.13
CA LYS A 37 -1.25 -2.13 -6.31
C LYS A 37 -0.65 -0.96 -5.54
N HIS A 38 -0.74 0.22 -6.13
CA HIS A 38 -0.51 1.50 -5.44
C HIS A 38 -1.85 2.21 -5.26
N PHE A 39 -2.14 2.70 -4.06
CA PHE A 39 -3.25 3.61 -3.83
C PHE A 39 -2.91 4.95 -4.47
N LYS A 40 -3.81 5.46 -5.30
CA LYS A 40 -3.71 6.84 -5.79
C LYS A 40 -4.21 7.75 -4.66
N PRO A 41 -3.48 8.83 -4.32
CA PRO A 41 -4.04 9.85 -3.46
C PRO A 41 -5.31 10.36 -4.13
N VAL A 42 -6.37 10.53 -3.36
CA VAL A 42 -7.58 11.19 -3.86
C VAL A 42 -7.16 12.61 -4.23
N ASN A 43 -7.38 13.01 -5.48
CA ASN A 43 -7.21 14.41 -5.84
C ASN A 43 -8.45 15.16 -5.35
N THR A 44 -8.32 15.87 -4.23
CA THR A 44 -9.42 16.63 -3.64
C THR A 44 -10.00 17.64 -4.62
N ASP A 45 -9.18 18.21 -5.52
CA ASP A 45 -9.65 19.16 -6.55
C ASP A 45 -10.66 18.51 -7.50
N GLN A 46 -10.48 17.22 -7.78
CA GLN A 46 -11.39 16.46 -8.65
C GLN A 46 -12.71 16.09 -7.94
N LEU A 47 -12.69 15.98 -6.61
CA LEU A 47 -13.90 15.76 -5.82
C LEU A 47 -14.77 17.01 -5.74
N VAL A 48 -14.16 18.20 -5.56
CA VAL A 48 -14.87 19.48 -5.54
C VAL A 48 -15.58 19.76 -6.87
N LEU A 49 -14.97 19.37 -7.99
CA LEU A 49 -15.54 19.55 -9.33
C LEU A 49 -16.63 18.53 -9.71
N SER A 50 -16.69 17.38 -9.03
CA SER A 50 -17.74 16.36 -9.25
C SER A 50 -19.04 16.63 -8.48
N GLY A 51 -19.04 17.66 -7.62
CA GLY A 51 -20.17 18.07 -6.78
C GLY A 51 -20.96 19.27 -7.29
N GLN A 52 -20.81 19.66 -8.57
CA GLN A 52 -21.65 20.68 -9.22
C GLN A 52 -22.53 20.07 -10.31
#